data_AF-A0A7C4YH78-F1
#
_entry.id   AF-A0A7C4YH78-F1
#
_cell.length_a   1.000
_cell.length_b   1.000
_cell.length_c   1.000
_cell.angle_alpha   90.00
_cell.angle_beta   90.00
_cell.angle_gamma   90.00
#
_symmetry.space_group_name_H-M   'P 1'
#
loop_
_entity.id
_entity.type
_entity.pdbx_description
1 polymer ?
#
loop_
_entity_poly.entity_id
_entity_poly.type
_entity_poly.pdbx_seq_one_letter_code
_entity_poly.pdbx_strand_id
1 'polypeptide(L)'
;MNYLIWDKKRFEKKFGKKGVEITDALFDKVEEKGFIPVQCESEKISEFLKEFERLGDHFILIGGDDLIPFGKIKNPCDDGDKYVYTDNIYSSSDKDILLPERIVSRLPDGDDINFLHFLIENLGSDLKEKEPFGYTAKVWTLASKEVFRTINGKDIFISPPTDYKTIKLNSNERFFYFNLHGSDETPFWYGQEGGVYPVALKPENLNEIEDGIVASEACYGAYIIGKKIDEALSLKFLSKGVKSFVGSTTIAYGPSKPPSTEADLIVKIFFEEFLNGKTSGESFYIAKNKFFKTMIKNQGFLDEDDKKTLLQFVLYGDPTTRLKEGKWKKRK
;
A
#
# COMPACT_ATOMS: atom_id res chain seq x y z
N MET A 1 16.15 2.39 -12.42
CA MET A 1 15.28 3.12 -13.36
C MET A 1 13.84 3.03 -12.87
N ASN A 2 12.96 3.91 -13.33
CA ASN A 2 11.56 3.91 -12.91
C ASN A 2 10.68 3.67 -14.14
N TYR A 3 10.11 2.47 -14.28
CA TYR A 3 9.34 2.08 -15.45
C TYR A 3 7.84 2.19 -15.19
N LEU A 4 7.11 2.89 -16.05
CA LEU A 4 5.65 2.97 -16.02
C LEU A 4 5.08 1.91 -16.97
N ILE A 5 4.63 0.79 -16.41
CA ILE A 5 4.12 -0.35 -17.17
C ILE A 5 2.63 -0.15 -17.41
N TRP A 6 2.20 -0.15 -18.67
CA TRP A 6 0.80 0.02 -19.01
C TRP A 6 0.39 -0.81 -20.22
N ASP A 7 -0.84 -1.34 -20.17
CA ASP A 7 -1.47 -2.04 -21.28
C ASP A 7 -2.30 -1.06 -22.10
N LYS A 8 -1.68 -0.46 -23.13
CA LYS A 8 -2.31 0.55 -24.01
C LYS A 8 -3.60 0.05 -24.65
N LYS A 9 -3.72 -1.26 -24.96
CA LYS A 9 -4.91 -1.84 -25.59
C LYS A 9 -6.09 -1.90 -24.62
N ARG A 10 -5.84 -2.37 -23.39
CA ARG A 10 -6.86 -2.35 -22.32
C ARG A 10 -7.21 -0.92 -21.92
N PHE A 11 -6.20 -0.04 -21.87
CA PHE A 11 -6.38 1.37 -21.57
C PHE A 11 -7.27 2.08 -22.59
N GLU A 12 -7.00 1.90 -23.90
CA GLU A 12 -7.85 2.46 -24.97
C GLU A 12 -9.27 1.90 -24.90
N LYS A 13 -9.45 0.62 -24.58
CA LYS A 13 -10.77 0.02 -24.43
C LYS A 13 -11.56 0.66 -23.28
N LYS A 14 -10.91 1.02 -22.17
CA LYS A 14 -11.54 1.61 -20.98
C LYS A 14 -11.80 3.11 -21.15
N PHE A 15 -10.78 3.87 -21.56
CA PHE A 15 -10.80 5.34 -21.55
C PHE A 15 -10.83 5.99 -22.94
N GLY A 16 -10.84 5.19 -24.00
CA GLY A 16 -10.88 5.65 -25.38
C GLY A 16 -9.56 6.24 -25.90
N LYS A 17 -9.51 6.52 -27.20
CA LYS A 17 -8.34 7.09 -27.89
C LYS A 17 -7.88 8.42 -27.31
N LYS A 18 -8.83 9.29 -26.98
CA LYS A 18 -8.53 10.59 -26.35
C LYS A 18 -7.86 10.41 -24.98
N GLY A 19 -8.30 9.42 -24.20
CA GLY A 19 -7.66 9.09 -22.93
C GLY A 19 -6.21 8.66 -23.11
N VAL A 20 -5.94 7.80 -24.10
CA VAL A 20 -4.59 7.38 -24.48
C VAL A 20 -3.72 8.57 -24.89
N GLU A 21 -4.20 9.45 -25.78
CA GLU A 21 -3.47 10.62 -26.27
C GLU A 21 -3.04 11.56 -25.13
N ILE A 22 -3.94 11.81 -24.17
CA ILE A 22 -3.64 12.65 -23.01
C ILE A 22 -2.63 11.96 -22.09
N THR A 23 -2.77 10.65 -21.85
CA THR A 23 -1.83 9.88 -21.03
C THR A 23 -0.44 9.81 -21.66
N ASP A 24 -0.33 9.61 -22.98
CA ASP A 24 0.96 9.63 -23.71
C ASP A 24 1.65 10.99 -23.51
N ALA A 25 0.93 12.10 -23.71
CA ALA A 25 1.47 13.44 -23.49
C ALA A 25 1.86 13.72 -22.03
N LEU A 26 1.24 13.02 -21.08
CA LEU A 26 1.63 13.08 -19.67
C LEU A 26 2.89 12.26 -19.40
N PHE A 27 3.05 11.11 -20.05
CA PHE A 27 4.27 10.31 -19.95
C PHE A 27 5.49 11.08 -20.44
N ASP A 28 5.39 11.81 -21.56
CA ASP A 28 6.46 12.68 -22.06
C ASP A 28 6.95 13.67 -20.98
N LYS A 29 6.06 14.19 -20.14
CA LYS A 29 6.40 15.13 -19.06
C LYS A 29 7.10 14.46 -17.88
N VAL A 30 6.75 13.21 -17.55
CA VAL A 30 7.37 12.49 -16.42
C VAL A 30 8.64 11.75 -16.81
N GLU A 31 8.90 11.57 -18.11
CA GLU A 31 10.22 11.16 -18.63
C GLU A 31 11.31 12.14 -18.20
N GLU A 32 11.02 13.45 -18.19
CA GLU A 32 11.94 14.48 -17.67
C GLU A 32 12.27 14.29 -16.18
N LYS A 33 11.38 13.62 -15.43
CA LYS A 33 11.59 13.23 -14.03
C LYS A 33 12.23 11.84 -13.87
N GLY A 34 12.61 11.19 -14.97
CA GLY A 34 13.23 9.87 -14.97
C GLY A 34 12.27 8.68 -14.91
N PHE A 35 10.99 8.87 -15.28
CA PHE A 35 10.00 7.80 -15.41
C PHE A 35 9.80 7.40 -16.86
N ILE A 36 10.04 6.14 -17.19
CA ILE A 36 10.10 5.64 -18.56
C ILE A 36 8.82 4.85 -18.84
N PRO A 37 7.93 5.31 -19.74
CA PRO A 37 6.76 4.55 -20.14
C PRO A 37 7.15 3.32 -20.94
N VAL A 38 6.50 2.20 -20.63
CA VAL A 38 6.77 0.90 -21.22
C VAL A 38 5.43 0.24 -21.52
N GLN A 39 5.13 0.14 -22.81
CA GLN A 39 3.93 -0.56 -23.27
C GLN A 39 4.14 -2.07 -23.16
N CYS A 40 3.28 -2.74 -22.40
CA CYS A 40 3.30 -4.19 -22.28
C CYS A 40 1.87 -4.72 -22.11
N GLU A 41 1.51 -5.79 -22.81
CA GLU A 41 0.25 -6.48 -22.57
C GLU A 41 0.27 -7.09 -21.16
N SER A 42 -0.82 -6.94 -20.41
CA SER A 42 -0.87 -7.29 -18.98
C SER A 42 -0.41 -8.72 -18.67
N GLU A 43 -0.71 -9.65 -19.58
CA GLU A 43 -0.41 -11.08 -19.49
C GLU A 43 1.08 -11.39 -19.67
N LYS A 44 1.85 -10.48 -20.27
CA LYS A 44 3.26 -10.67 -20.63
C LYS A 44 4.21 -9.93 -19.70
N ILE A 45 3.70 -9.10 -18.78
CA ILE A 45 4.52 -8.23 -17.93
C ILE A 45 5.64 -9.02 -17.24
N SER A 46 5.32 -10.10 -16.51
CA SER A 46 6.31 -10.84 -15.72
C SER A 46 7.47 -11.41 -16.56
N GLU A 47 7.18 -11.87 -17.78
CA GLU A 47 8.18 -12.39 -18.72
C GLU A 47 8.97 -11.27 -19.37
N PHE A 48 8.28 -10.22 -19.79
CA PHE A 48 8.86 -9.04 -20.44
C PHE A 48 9.86 -8.31 -19.53
N LEU A 49 9.57 -8.16 -18.24
CA LEU A 49 10.49 -7.50 -17.31
C LEU A 49 11.85 -8.21 -17.21
N LYS A 50 11.91 -9.53 -17.39
CA LYS A 50 13.16 -10.32 -17.31
C LYS A 50 14.18 -9.94 -18.38
N GLU A 51 13.74 -9.34 -19.47
CA GLU A 51 14.61 -9.00 -20.59
C GLU A 51 15.54 -7.82 -20.27
N PHE A 52 15.17 -6.95 -19.33
CA PHE A 52 15.89 -5.71 -19.06
C PHE A 52 15.99 -5.32 -17.58
N GLU A 53 15.36 -6.07 -16.66
CA GLU A 53 15.37 -5.73 -15.24
C GLU A 53 16.78 -5.64 -14.66
N ARG A 54 16.96 -4.68 -13.75
CA ARG A 54 18.17 -4.54 -12.94
C ARG A 54 17.79 -4.39 -11.47
N LEU A 55 18.72 -4.77 -10.60
CA LEU A 55 18.56 -4.59 -9.17
C LEU A 55 18.30 -3.12 -8.83
N GLY A 56 17.21 -2.85 -8.11
CA GLY A 56 16.81 -1.50 -7.71
C GLY A 56 15.98 -0.74 -8.76
N ASP A 57 15.60 -1.38 -9.86
CA ASP A 57 14.57 -0.82 -10.73
C ASP A 57 13.19 -0.85 -10.06
N HIS A 58 12.42 0.21 -10.32
CA HIS A 58 11.03 0.34 -9.90
C HIS A 58 10.12 0.05 -11.10
N PHE A 59 9.14 -0.83 -10.92
CA PHE A 59 8.12 -1.13 -11.92
C PHE A 59 6.75 -0.70 -11.40
N ILE A 60 6.16 0.30 -12.06
CA ILE A 60 4.94 0.97 -11.62
C ILE A 60 3.81 0.56 -12.56
N LEU A 61 2.87 -0.22 -12.06
CA LEU A 61 1.71 -0.69 -12.80
C LEU A 61 0.69 0.44 -12.94
N ILE A 62 0.32 0.81 -14.16
CA ILE A 62 -0.63 1.88 -14.45
C ILE A 62 -2.03 1.30 -14.62
N GLY A 63 -2.89 1.52 -13.61
CA GLY A 63 -4.29 1.12 -13.61
C GLY A 63 -4.68 0.14 -12.49
N GLY A 64 -5.99 -0.04 -12.32
CA GLY A 64 -6.60 -1.04 -11.46
C GLY A 64 -6.55 -2.46 -12.04
N ASP A 65 -7.34 -3.36 -11.46
CA ASP A 65 -7.39 -4.80 -11.81
C ASP A 65 -7.87 -5.08 -13.24
N ASP A 66 -8.75 -4.24 -13.79
CA ASP A 66 -9.25 -4.43 -15.15
C ASP A 66 -8.21 -4.07 -16.23
N LEU A 67 -7.32 -3.13 -15.93
CA LEU A 67 -6.19 -2.76 -16.80
C LEU A 67 -5.00 -3.70 -16.62
N ILE A 68 -4.56 -3.91 -15.38
CA ILE A 68 -3.47 -4.83 -15.04
C ILE A 68 -3.96 -5.74 -13.91
N PRO A 69 -4.44 -6.96 -14.21
CA PRO A 69 -5.05 -7.84 -13.21
C PRO A 69 -4.12 -8.20 -12.06
N PHE A 70 -4.66 -8.30 -10.85
CA PHE A 70 -3.95 -8.93 -9.75
C PHE A 70 -3.75 -10.41 -10.03
N GLY A 71 -2.62 -10.96 -9.59
CA GLY A 71 -2.44 -12.40 -9.48
C GLY A 71 -3.46 -12.97 -8.51
N LYS A 72 -4.20 -14.00 -8.95
CA LYS A 72 -5.23 -14.65 -8.15
C LYS A 72 -4.74 -15.98 -7.61
N ILE A 73 -4.30 -15.98 -6.36
CA ILE A 73 -3.58 -17.10 -5.73
C ILE A 73 -4.52 -17.78 -4.75
N LYS A 74 -4.50 -19.11 -4.67
CA LYS A 74 -5.30 -19.82 -3.66
C LYS A 74 -4.91 -19.33 -2.27
N ASN A 75 -5.89 -18.96 -1.45
CA ASN A 75 -5.62 -18.56 -0.07
C ASN A 75 -4.95 -19.72 0.68
N PRO A 76 -3.77 -19.50 1.31
CA PRO A 76 -3.14 -20.53 2.14
C PRO A 76 -3.90 -20.76 3.45
N CYS A 77 -4.64 -19.78 3.97
CA CYS A 77 -5.36 -19.89 5.24
C CYS A 77 -6.78 -20.45 5.05
N ASP A 78 -7.32 -21.06 6.11
CA ASP A 78 -8.73 -21.48 6.19
C ASP A 78 -9.58 -20.35 6.78
N ASP A 79 -9.95 -19.38 5.94
CA ASP A 79 -10.75 -18.22 6.32
C ASP A 79 -11.80 -17.85 5.24
N GLY A 80 -12.43 -16.68 5.38
CA GLY A 80 -13.47 -16.22 4.46
C GLY A 80 -12.99 -15.97 3.02
N ASP A 81 -11.69 -15.79 2.80
CA ASP A 81 -11.12 -15.53 1.48
C ASP A 81 -10.83 -16.82 0.72
N LYS A 82 -11.37 -16.92 -0.49
CA LYS A 82 -11.03 -18.01 -1.41
C LYS A 82 -9.67 -17.81 -2.08
N TYR A 83 -9.31 -16.55 -2.35
CA TYR A 83 -8.12 -16.18 -3.09
C TYR A 83 -7.46 -14.95 -2.48
N VAL A 84 -6.14 -14.89 -2.57
CA VAL A 84 -5.35 -13.68 -2.35
C VAL A 84 -5.10 -12.99 -3.69
N TYR A 85 -5.35 -11.69 -3.74
CA TYR A 85 -5.08 -10.83 -4.89
C TYR A 85 -3.74 -10.14 -4.69
N THR A 86 -2.77 -10.38 -5.57
CA THR A 86 -1.39 -9.96 -5.34
C THR A 86 -0.71 -9.40 -6.58
N ASP A 87 0.12 -8.38 -6.39
CA ASP A 87 1.07 -7.92 -7.41
C ASP A 87 2.35 -8.77 -7.44
N ASN A 88 2.46 -9.79 -6.57
CA ASN A 88 3.66 -10.62 -6.50
C ASN A 88 3.98 -11.36 -7.81
N ILE A 89 2.97 -11.64 -8.63
CA ILE A 89 3.15 -12.24 -9.96
C ILE A 89 4.00 -11.35 -10.90
N TYR A 90 4.02 -10.05 -10.65
CA TYR A 90 4.83 -9.09 -11.40
C TYR A 90 6.17 -8.83 -10.74
N SER A 91 6.26 -8.97 -9.41
CA SER A 91 7.49 -8.72 -8.67
C SER A 91 8.42 -9.92 -8.52
N SER A 92 7.98 -11.12 -8.87
CA SER A 92 8.79 -12.34 -8.85
C SER A 92 9.16 -12.79 -10.26
N SER A 93 10.41 -13.18 -10.42
CA SER A 93 11.01 -13.64 -11.68
C SER A 93 10.84 -15.14 -11.90
N ASP A 94 10.62 -15.92 -10.85
CA ASP A 94 10.40 -17.36 -10.94
C ASP A 94 8.92 -17.74 -10.66
N LYS A 95 8.68 -19.04 -10.39
CA LYS A 95 7.35 -19.56 -10.10
C LYS A 95 6.95 -19.36 -8.63
N ASP A 96 7.91 -19.12 -7.75
CA ASP A 96 7.67 -18.86 -6.33
C ASP A 96 7.47 -17.36 -6.11
N ILE A 97 6.19 -17.00 -6.05
CA ILE A 97 5.78 -15.61 -5.89
C ILE A 97 5.76 -15.16 -4.42
N LEU A 98 6.21 -15.98 -3.45
CA LEU A 98 6.19 -15.60 -2.03
C LEU A 98 7.24 -14.53 -1.73
N LEU A 99 8.42 -14.64 -2.34
CA LEU A 99 9.52 -13.71 -2.12
C LEU A 99 9.75 -12.87 -3.37
N PRO A 100 9.32 -11.61 -3.38
CA PRO A 100 9.53 -10.74 -4.53
C PRO A 100 10.99 -10.30 -4.65
N GLU A 101 11.44 -10.14 -5.89
CA GLU A 101 12.81 -9.76 -6.28
C GLU A 101 12.85 -8.36 -6.93
N ARG A 102 11.69 -7.87 -7.35
CA ARG A 102 11.50 -6.55 -7.95
C ARG A 102 10.76 -5.60 -7.02
N ILE A 103 11.01 -4.31 -7.18
CA ILE A 103 10.20 -3.28 -6.54
C ILE A 103 9.02 -2.97 -7.44
N VAL A 104 7.82 -3.42 -7.03
CA VAL A 104 6.57 -3.16 -7.76
C VAL A 104 5.67 -2.27 -6.92
N SER A 105 5.08 -1.26 -7.56
CA SER A 105 3.93 -0.53 -7.04
C SER A 105 2.86 -0.39 -8.11
N ARG A 106 1.68 0.09 -7.71
CA ARG A 106 0.55 0.31 -8.61
C ARG A 106 -0.02 1.72 -8.45
N LEU A 107 -0.32 2.39 -9.56
CA LEU A 107 -1.14 3.60 -9.60
C LEU A 107 -2.56 3.18 -10.00
N PRO A 108 -3.47 2.98 -9.03
CA PRO A 108 -4.83 2.56 -9.35
C PRO A 108 -5.63 3.72 -9.95
N ASP A 109 -6.51 3.42 -10.90
CA ASP A 109 -7.32 4.45 -11.57
C ASP A 109 -8.64 4.76 -10.86
N GLY A 110 -9.12 3.91 -9.96
CA GLY A 110 -10.35 4.15 -9.20
C GLY A 110 -11.60 4.43 -10.07
N ASP A 111 -11.62 3.92 -11.31
CA ASP A 111 -12.62 4.20 -12.34
C ASP A 111 -12.67 5.68 -12.79
N ASP A 112 -11.58 6.43 -12.63
CA ASP A 112 -11.46 7.83 -13.02
C ASP A 112 -10.06 8.14 -13.60
N ILE A 113 -10.00 8.42 -14.91
CA ILE A 113 -8.76 8.77 -15.58
C ILE A 113 -8.11 10.04 -15.04
N ASN A 114 -8.88 11.02 -14.55
CA ASN A 114 -8.31 12.26 -14.02
C ASN A 114 -7.60 11.99 -12.68
N PHE A 115 -8.14 11.07 -11.88
CA PHE A 115 -7.47 10.61 -10.67
C PHE A 115 -6.16 9.88 -11.02
N LEU A 116 -6.16 9.00 -12.02
CA LEU A 116 -4.94 8.35 -12.48
C LEU A 116 -3.89 9.37 -12.99
N HIS A 117 -4.31 10.35 -13.79
CA HIS A 117 -3.45 11.43 -14.27
C HIS A 117 -2.87 12.25 -13.11
N PHE A 118 -3.69 12.57 -12.11
CA PHE A 118 -3.23 13.21 -10.88
C PHE A 118 -2.14 12.40 -10.18
N LEU A 119 -2.27 11.07 -10.09
CA LEU A 119 -1.21 10.22 -9.51
C LEU A 119 0.08 10.27 -10.32
N ILE A 120 -0.01 10.17 -11.65
CA ILE A 120 1.16 10.22 -12.55
C ILE A 120 1.86 11.58 -12.47
N GLU A 121 1.11 12.69 -12.50
CA GLU A 121 1.66 14.05 -12.39
C GLU A 121 2.45 14.28 -11.09
N ASN A 122 2.03 13.63 -10.00
CA ASN A 122 2.62 13.77 -8.67
C ASN A 122 3.79 12.82 -8.38
N LEU A 123 4.18 11.97 -9.34
CA LEU A 123 5.37 11.12 -9.23
C LEU A 123 6.66 11.93 -9.06
N GLY A 124 7.63 11.31 -8.37
CA GLY A 124 8.96 11.84 -8.10
C GLY A 124 9.01 12.87 -6.98
N SER A 125 7.99 12.91 -6.12
CA SER A 125 7.91 13.90 -5.04
C SER A 125 8.25 13.29 -3.68
N ASP A 126 9.15 13.97 -2.96
CA ASP A 126 9.56 13.58 -1.61
C ASP A 126 8.62 14.12 -0.53
N LEU A 127 8.50 13.34 0.54
CA LEU A 127 7.73 13.65 1.71
C LEU A 127 8.51 14.60 2.63
N LYS A 128 7.86 15.65 3.15
CA LYS A 128 8.46 16.48 4.20
C LYS A 128 8.22 15.86 5.57
N GLU A 129 9.22 15.95 6.46
CA GLU A 129 9.08 15.46 7.83
C GLU A 129 7.99 16.24 8.59
N LYS A 130 7.10 15.50 9.23
CA LYS A 130 5.86 15.95 9.84
C LYS A 130 5.35 14.92 10.84
N GLU A 131 4.27 15.25 11.54
CA GLU A 131 3.79 14.46 12.67
C GLU A 131 3.20 13.10 12.23
N PRO A 132 3.38 12.05 13.05
CA PRO A 132 2.70 10.79 12.87
C PRO A 132 1.26 10.86 13.37
N PHE A 133 0.36 10.19 12.66
CA PHE A 133 -1.02 9.94 13.04
C PHE A 133 -1.22 8.43 13.14
N GLY A 134 -1.78 7.96 14.25
CA GLY A 134 -2.04 6.55 14.47
C GLY A 134 -3.45 6.33 14.97
N TYR A 135 -4.14 5.30 14.47
CA TYR A 135 -5.49 4.96 14.92
C TYR A 135 -5.71 3.45 14.99
N THR A 136 -6.12 2.96 16.16
CA THR A 136 -6.27 1.53 16.42
C THR A 136 -7.62 1.16 17.02
N ALA A 137 -8.07 -0.06 16.80
CA ALA A 137 -9.17 -0.66 17.55
C ALA A 137 -8.72 -0.89 19.02
N LYS A 138 -9.63 -0.71 19.98
CA LYS A 138 -9.30 -0.80 21.40
C LYS A 138 -8.66 -2.13 21.77
N VAL A 139 -9.13 -3.24 21.20
CA VAL A 139 -8.59 -4.59 21.41
C VAL A 139 -7.13 -4.76 20.99
N TRP A 140 -6.62 -3.95 20.05
CA TRP A 140 -5.26 -4.05 19.51
C TRP A 140 -4.31 -2.97 20.04
N THR A 141 -4.74 -2.17 21.00
CA THR A 141 -3.98 -1.01 21.52
C THR A 141 -2.53 -1.35 21.90
N LEU A 142 -2.29 -2.52 22.51
CA LEU A 142 -0.92 -2.90 22.91
C LEU A 142 -0.03 -3.25 21.72
N ALA A 143 -0.56 -3.98 20.73
CA ALA A 143 0.14 -4.35 19.51
C ALA A 143 0.43 -3.10 18.66
N SER A 144 -0.59 -2.29 18.43
CA SER A 144 -0.47 -1.09 17.60
C SER A 144 0.47 -0.03 18.19
N LYS A 145 0.55 0.09 19.52
CA LYS A 145 1.53 0.98 20.16
C LYS A 145 2.97 0.57 19.89
N GLU A 146 3.25 -0.72 19.71
CA GLU A 146 4.60 -1.21 19.40
C GLU A 146 5.01 -0.84 17.98
N VAL A 147 4.09 -0.95 17.01
CA VAL A 147 4.33 -0.51 15.62
C VAL A 147 4.42 1.01 15.53
N PHE A 148 3.50 1.73 16.17
CA PHE A 148 3.41 3.19 16.08
C PHE A 148 4.65 3.93 16.64
N ARG A 149 5.35 3.33 17.61
CA ARG A 149 6.62 3.86 18.13
C ARG A 149 7.71 3.96 17.07
N THR A 150 7.69 3.11 16.04
CA THR A 150 8.66 3.17 14.94
C THR A 150 8.65 4.53 14.26
N ILE A 151 7.47 5.12 14.09
CA ILE A 151 7.29 6.46 13.52
C ILE A 151 7.31 7.56 14.58
N ASN A 152 7.99 7.34 15.71
CA ASN A 152 8.05 8.25 16.86
C ASN A 152 6.66 8.67 17.41
N GLY A 153 5.63 7.88 17.13
CA GLY A 153 4.27 8.12 17.58
C GLY A 153 4.12 7.86 19.08
N LYS A 154 3.41 8.76 19.78
CA LYS A 154 3.18 8.67 21.24
C LYS A 154 1.71 8.42 21.56
N ASP A 155 0.84 9.28 21.05
CA ASP A 155 -0.58 9.30 21.37
C ASP A 155 -1.37 8.73 20.19
N ILE A 156 -1.56 7.41 20.20
CA ILE A 156 -2.39 6.72 19.21
C ILE A 156 -3.88 6.92 19.55
N PHE A 157 -4.70 7.27 18.57
CA PHE A 157 -6.15 7.31 18.72
C PHE A 157 -6.69 5.89 18.90
N ILE A 158 -7.77 5.73 19.68
CA ILE A 158 -8.34 4.41 20.02
C ILE A 158 -9.85 4.42 19.78
N SER A 159 -10.34 3.43 19.02
CA SER A 159 -11.76 3.23 18.76
C SER A 159 -12.30 1.95 19.38
N PRO A 160 -13.32 2.02 20.26
CA PRO A 160 -13.89 3.21 20.91
C PRO A 160 -12.98 3.81 22.01
N PRO A 161 -13.21 5.05 22.50
CA PRO A 161 -14.40 5.89 22.26
C PRO A 161 -14.32 6.79 21.04
N THR A 162 -13.14 6.96 20.41
CA THR A 162 -13.04 7.73 19.18
C THR A 162 -13.78 7.01 18.06
N ASP A 163 -14.50 7.77 17.24
CA ASP A 163 -15.29 7.28 16.13
C ASP A 163 -15.20 8.25 14.94
N TYR A 164 -15.88 7.93 13.84
CA TYR A 164 -15.87 8.76 12.64
C TYR A 164 -16.40 10.19 12.84
N LYS A 165 -17.13 10.48 13.93
CA LYS A 165 -17.66 11.83 14.20
C LYS A 165 -16.65 12.69 14.94
N THR A 166 -15.81 12.06 15.76
CA THR A 166 -14.89 12.73 16.69
C THR A 166 -13.45 12.73 16.20
N ILE A 167 -13.08 11.79 15.32
CA ILE A 167 -11.74 11.74 14.73
C ILE A 167 -11.46 12.95 13.85
N LYS A 168 -10.24 13.49 13.98
CA LYS A 168 -9.73 14.59 13.16
C LYS A 168 -8.33 14.26 12.69
N LEU A 169 -8.18 14.13 11.38
CA LEU A 169 -6.90 14.06 10.69
C LEU A 169 -6.61 15.48 10.16
N ASN A 170 -5.39 15.95 10.33
CA ASN A 170 -5.01 17.32 10.00
C ASN A 170 -3.92 17.35 8.92
N SER A 171 -3.87 18.46 8.18
CA SER A 171 -2.91 18.70 7.10
C SER A 171 -1.44 18.75 7.55
N ASN A 172 -1.14 18.66 8.85
CA ASN A 172 0.23 18.62 9.39
C ASN A 172 0.77 17.20 9.60
N GLU A 173 -0.05 16.17 9.39
CA GLU A 173 0.35 14.77 9.54
C GLU A 173 0.89 14.22 8.21
N ARG A 174 1.91 13.37 8.25
CA ARG A 174 2.46 12.72 7.02
C ARG A 174 2.69 11.23 7.16
N PHE A 175 2.74 10.69 8.37
CA PHE A 175 2.87 9.26 8.57
C PHE A 175 1.58 8.75 9.16
N PHE A 176 0.81 7.97 8.40
CA PHE A 176 -0.49 7.49 8.83
C PHE A 176 -0.45 5.99 9.06
N TYR A 177 -0.73 5.58 10.29
CA TYR A 177 -0.75 4.19 10.71
C TYR A 177 -2.15 3.79 11.18
N PHE A 178 -2.67 2.68 10.66
CA PHE A 178 -3.99 2.18 11.03
C PHE A 178 -3.95 0.69 11.38
N ASN A 179 -4.53 0.34 12.52
CA ASN A 179 -4.81 -1.03 12.92
C ASN A 179 -6.29 -1.12 13.36
N LEU A 180 -7.16 -1.14 12.37
CA LEU A 180 -8.62 -1.13 12.50
C LEU A 180 -9.18 -2.30 11.70
N HIS A 181 -10.41 -2.69 11.99
CA HIS A 181 -11.11 -3.65 11.14
C HIS A 181 -11.44 -3.01 9.80
N GLY A 182 -11.34 -3.75 8.71
CA GLY A 182 -11.80 -3.33 7.39
C GLY A 182 -12.70 -4.37 6.75
N SER A 183 -13.27 -4.02 5.61
CA SER A 183 -14.28 -4.81 4.89
C SER A 183 -14.07 -4.64 3.39
N ASP A 184 -14.35 -5.69 2.62
CA ASP A 184 -14.48 -5.64 1.17
C ASP A 184 -15.88 -5.17 0.72
N GLU A 185 -16.87 -5.18 1.61
CA GLU A 185 -18.24 -4.77 1.34
C GLU A 185 -18.47 -3.27 1.52
N THR A 186 -17.85 -2.66 2.55
CA THR A 186 -18.06 -1.25 2.90
C THR A 186 -16.78 -0.42 2.77
N PRO A 187 -16.87 0.91 2.57
CA PRO A 187 -15.70 1.78 2.49
C PRO A 187 -15.19 2.23 3.87
N PHE A 188 -15.63 1.58 4.95
CA PHE A 188 -15.37 2.03 6.31
C PHE A 188 -14.32 1.16 6.99
N TRP A 189 -13.62 1.77 7.94
CA TRP A 189 -12.86 1.04 8.94
C TRP A 189 -13.52 1.16 10.31
N TYR A 190 -13.36 0.12 11.13
CA TYR A 190 -14.10 -0.05 12.37
C TYR A 190 -13.17 -0.26 13.56
N GLY A 191 -13.57 0.31 14.69
CA GLY A 191 -12.98 -0.01 15.99
C GLY A 191 -13.52 -1.32 16.52
N GLN A 192 -13.09 -1.69 17.73
CA GLN A 192 -13.69 -2.82 18.45
C GLN A 192 -13.51 -2.69 19.96
N GLU A 193 -14.58 -2.92 20.70
CA GLU A 193 -14.55 -3.26 22.12
C GLU A 193 -15.57 -4.36 22.42
N GLY A 194 -15.10 -5.51 22.93
CA GLY A 194 -15.95 -6.69 23.08
C GLY A 194 -16.55 -7.09 21.73
N GLY A 195 -17.87 -7.24 21.66
CA GLY A 195 -18.62 -7.55 20.44
C GLY A 195 -19.13 -6.33 19.66
N VAL A 196 -18.68 -5.11 19.98
CA VAL A 196 -19.15 -3.87 19.35
C VAL A 196 -18.10 -3.34 18.38
N TYR A 197 -18.52 -3.04 17.15
CA TYR A 197 -17.65 -2.59 16.06
C TYR A 197 -18.10 -1.22 15.51
N PRO A 198 -17.82 -0.11 16.22
CA PRO A 198 -18.23 1.22 15.77
C PRO A 198 -17.47 1.63 14.50
N VAL A 199 -18.11 2.40 13.63
CA VAL A 199 -17.41 3.01 12.49
C VAL A 199 -16.37 4.00 13.01
N ALA A 200 -15.10 3.70 12.77
CA ALA A 200 -13.97 4.49 13.23
C ALA A 200 -13.57 5.55 12.20
N LEU A 201 -13.58 5.19 10.91
CA LEU A 201 -13.10 6.04 9.83
C LEU A 201 -13.95 5.84 8.56
N LYS A 202 -14.24 6.94 7.87
CA LYS A 202 -14.94 7.01 6.58
C LYS A 202 -14.16 7.86 5.57
N PRO A 203 -14.43 7.75 4.26
CA PRO A 203 -13.80 8.58 3.24
C PRO A 203 -13.88 10.08 3.50
N GLU A 204 -14.99 10.57 4.07
CA GLU A 204 -15.20 12.00 4.35
C GLU A 204 -14.30 12.53 5.49
N ASN A 205 -13.76 11.64 6.34
CA ASN A 205 -12.82 12.04 7.39
C ASN A 205 -11.46 12.45 6.83
N LEU A 206 -11.15 12.12 5.57
CA LEU A 206 -9.85 12.37 4.94
C LEU A 206 -9.78 13.72 4.22
N ASN A 207 -10.72 14.65 4.48
CA ASN A 207 -10.84 15.87 3.68
C ASN A 207 -9.66 16.83 3.80
N GLU A 208 -9.02 16.91 4.96
CA GLU A 208 -7.89 17.81 5.26
C GLU A 208 -6.52 17.18 4.93
N ILE A 209 -6.51 15.96 4.38
CA ILE A 209 -5.27 15.29 3.98
C ILE A 209 -4.86 15.83 2.61
N GLU A 210 -3.57 16.10 2.46
CA GLU A 210 -2.99 16.65 1.22
C GLU A 210 -1.75 15.88 0.74
N ASP A 211 -1.13 15.10 1.62
CA ASP A 211 0.18 14.47 1.40
C ASP A 211 0.43 13.46 2.53
N GLY A 212 1.30 12.47 2.32
CA GLY A 212 1.54 11.44 3.33
C GLY A 212 2.08 10.12 2.80
N ILE A 213 2.39 9.24 3.74
CA ILE A 213 2.59 7.81 3.55
C ILE A 213 1.67 7.07 4.50
N VAL A 214 0.96 6.07 4.00
CA VAL A 214 -0.03 5.30 4.78
C VAL A 214 0.40 3.85 4.83
N ALA A 215 0.33 3.25 6.02
CA ALA A 215 0.34 1.79 6.16
C ALA A 215 -0.85 1.37 7.04
N SER A 216 -1.64 0.43 6.52
CA SER A 216 -2.83 -0.08 7.18
C SER A 216 -2.75 -1.59 7.34
N GLU A 217 -3.03 -2.05 8.56
CA GLU A 217 -3.16 -3.47 8.92
C GLU A 217 -4.62 -3.95 8.77
N ALA A 218 -5.53 -3.07 8.34
CA ALA A 218 -6.93 -3.43 8.18
C ALA A 218 -7.14 -4.51 7.11
N CYS A 219 -7.99 -5.49 7.43
CA CYS A 219 -8.52 -6.44 6.44
C CYS A 219 -9.06 -5.67 5.24
N TYR A 220 -8.71 -6.11 4.03
CA TYR A 220 -9.14 -5.44 2.79
C TYR A 220 -8.75 -3.95 2.70
N GLY A 221 -7.80 -3.47 3.51
CA GLY A 221 -7.36 -2.07 3.52
C GLY A 221 -6.83 -1.58 2.17
N ALA A 222 -6.34 -2.50 1.33
CA ALA A 222 -5.92 -2.28 -0.05
C ALA A 222 -6.80 -3.01 -1.08
N TYR A 223 -8.01 -3.47 -0.73
CA TYR A 223 -8.89 -4.09 -1.73
C TYR A 223 -9.55 -3.02 -2.62
N ILE A 224 -9.21 -3.03 -3.91
CA ILE A 224 -9.67 -2.00 -4.88
C ILE A 224 -10.42 -2.57 -6.09
N ILE A 225 -10.62 -3.89 -6.15
CA ILE A 225 -11.22 -4.55 -7.32
C ILE A 225 -12.67 -4.08 -7.47
N GLY A 226 -12.95 -3.42 -8.60
CA GLY A 226 -14.28 -2.85 -8.89
C GLY A 226 -14.69 -1.69 -7.98
N LYS A 227 -13.74 -1.06 -7.27
CA LYS A 227 -14.01 0.06 -6.35
C LYS A 227 -13.70 1.41 -6.99
N LYS A 228 -14.54 2.40 -6.68
CA LYS A 228 -14.31 3.82 -6.95
C LYS A 228 -13.57 4.50 -5.79
N ILE A 229 -13.13 5.73 -6.02
CA ILE A 229 -12.34 6.53 -5.05
C ILE A 229 -12.97 6.58 -3.66
N ASP A 230 -14.28 6.81 -3.55
CA ASP A 230 -14.99 6.90 -2.27
C ASP A 230 -15.44 5.53 -1.73
N GLU A 231 -15.11 4.43 -2.42
CA GLU A 231 -15.50 3.07 -2.04
C GLU A 231 -14.35 2.27 -1.39
N ALA A 232 -13.14 2.84 -1.37
CA ALA A 232 -11.97 2.25 -0.70
C ALA A 232 -11.12 3.36 -0.08
N LEU A 233 -10.82 3.24 1.22
CA LEU A 233 -10.01 4.25 1.92
C LEU A 233 -8.61 4.40 1.30
N SER A 234 -8.01 3.33 0.78
CA SER A 234 -6.73 3.38 0.04
C SER A 234 -6.79 4.31 -1.17
N LEU A 235 -7.82 4.19 -2.00
CA LEU A 235 -8.04 5.08 -3.14
C LEU A 235 -8.33 6.51 -2.68
N LYS A 236 -9.13 6.68 -1.62
CA LYS A 236 -9.43 7.99 -1.07
C LYS A 236 -8.16 8.70 -0.57
N PHE A 237 -7.29 8.02 0.18
CA PHE A 237 -5.99 8.58 0.61
C PHE A 237 -5.16 9.04 -0.59
N LEU A 238 -5.02 8.20 -1.61
CA LEU A 238 -4.29 8.54 -2.83
C LEU A 238 -4.89 9.76 -3.54
N SER A 239 -6.23 9.86 -3.63
CA SER A 239 -6.91 11.02 -4.22
C SER A 239 -6.70 12.32 -3.45
N LYS A 240 -6.29 12.21 -2.19
CA LYS A 240 -5.94 13.32 -1.30
C LYS A 240 -4.45 13.68 -1.37
N GLY A 241 -3.68 13.08 -2.28
CA GLY A 241 -2.26 13.40 -2.48
C GLY A 241 -1.28 12.60 -1.63
N VAL A 242 -1.76 11.61 -0.87
CA VAL A 242 -0.88 10.60 -0.24
C VAL A 242 0.00 9.96 -1.32
N LYS A 243 1.30 9.91 -1.05
CA LYS A 243 2.33 9.47 -2.00
C LYS A 243 2.35 7.97 -2.14
N SER A 244 2.20 7.24 -1.04
CA SER A 244 2.14 5.79 -1.05
C SER A 244 1.24 5.21 0.03
N PHE A 245 0.63 4.08 -0.28
CA PHE A 245 -0.26 3.34 0.59
C PHE A 245 0.14 1.86 0.60
N VAL A 246 0.40 1.30 1.78
CA VAL A 246 0.62 -0.13 2.00
C VAL A 246 -0.56 -0.72 2.76
N GLY A 247 -1.08 -1.85 2.29
CA GLY A 247 -2.14 -2.56 2.99
C GLY A 247 -2.49 -3.91 2.37
N SER A 248 -3.41 -4.62 3.01
CA SER A 248 -3.83 -5.97 2.62
C SER A 248 -4.98 -5.96 1.61
N THR A 249 -4.93 -6.82 0.59
CA THR A 249 -6.04 -7.08 -0.33
C THR A 249 -7.08 -8.07 0.21
N THR A 250 -6.80 -8.73 1.33
CA THR A 250 -7.63 -9.79 1.94
C THR A 250 -7.69 -9.65 3.47
N ILE A 251 -8.30 -10.61 4.18
CA ILE A 251 -8.24 -10.69 5.65
C ILE A 251 -6.78 -10.70 6.10
N ALA A 252 -6.43 -9.74 6.96
CA ALA A 252 -5.11 -9.59 7.53
C ALA A 252 -5.06 -10.09 8.97
N TYR A 253 -4.04 -10.89 9.25
CA TYR A 253 -3.75 -11.39 10.60
C TYR A 253 -2.71 -10.52 11.28
N GLY A 254 -2.78 -10.48 12.60
CA GLY A 254 -1.85 -9.80 13.47
C GLY A 254 -2.13 -10.15 14.92
N PRO A 255 -1.14 -10.03 15.80
CA PRO A 255 -1.28 -10.41 17.20
C PRO A 255 -2.07 -9.35 17.98
N SER A 256 -2.76 -9.76 19.04
CA SER A 256 -3.48 -8.80 19.90
C SER A 256 -2.55 -8.02 20.86
N LYS A 257 -1.30 -8.46 20.99
CA LYS A 257 -0.26 -7.87 21.84
C LYS A 257 1.12 -8.21 21.27
N PRO A 258 2.17 -7.44 21.60
CA PRO A 258 3.53 -7.74 21.16
C PRO A 258 4.01 -9.14 21.61
N PRO A 259 4.98 -9.75 20.90
CA PRO A 259 5.78 -9.19 19.79
C PRO A 259 4.99 -9.08 18.47
N SER A 260 5.45 -8.20 17.57
CA SER A 260 4.85 -8.03 16.23
C SER A 260 5.12 -9.25 15.33
N THR A 261 4.07 -9.73 14.69
CA THR A 261 4.05 -10.81 13.67
C THR A 261 3.08 -10.40 12.54
N GLU A 262 3.01 -11.17 11.45
CA GLU A 262 2.11 -10.91 10.30
C GLU A 262 2.02 -9.43 9.86
N ALA A 263 0.82 -8.82 9.88
CA ALA A 263 0.57 -7.44 9.47
C ALA A 263 1.38 -6.42 10.28
N ASP A 264 1.46 -6.59 11.61
CA ASP A 264 2.24 -5.72 12.49
C ASP A 264 3.71 -5.69 12.09
N LEU A 265 4.28 -6.86 11.81
CA LEU A 265 5.71 -6.97 11.51
C LEU A 265 6.06 -6.37 10.15
N ILE A 266 5.28 -6.65 9.10
CA ILE A 266 5.55 -6.10 7.76
C ILE A 266 5.39 -4.58 7.73
N VAL A 267 4.37 -4.03 8.41
CA VAL A 267 4.14 -2.59 8.52
C VAL A 267 5.24 -1.92 9.36
N LYS A 268 5.64 -2.55 10.47
CA LYS A 268 6.75 -2.07 11.31
C LYS A 268 8.03 -1.94 10.50
N ILE A 269 8.43 -2.98 9.77
CA ILE A 269 9.67 -2.97 8.98
C ILE A 269 9.57 -1.94 7.86
N PHE A 270 8.41 -1.82 7.19
CA PHE A 270 8.21 -0.82 6.14
C PHE A 270 8.50 0.60 6.65
N PHE A 271 7.91 0.99 7.79
CA PHE A 271 8.19 2.30 8.37
C PHE A 271 9.66 2.45 8.82
N GLU A 272 10.26 1.42 9.43
CA GLU A 272 11.67 1.45 9.82
C GLU A 272 12.59 1.75 8.63
N GLU A 273 12.38 1.07 7.50
CA GLU A 273 13.21 1.25 6.31
C GLU A 273 12.97 2.60 5.65
N PHE A 274 11.72 3.07 5.58
CA PHE A 274 11.41 4.38 5.02
C PHE A 274 12.09 5.50 5.80
N LEU A 275 12.06 5.41 7.14
CA LEU A 275 12.74 6.36 8.04
C LEU A 275 14.26 6.24 7.99
N ASN A 276 14.80 5.10 7.55
CA ASN A 276 16.23 4.91 7.28
C ASN A 276 16.64 5.47 5.90
N GLY A 277 15.77 6.22 5.22
CA GLY A 277 16.08 6.95 3.98
C GLY A 277 15.83 6.15 2.70
N LYS A 278 15.23 4.96 2.81
CA LYS A 278 14.80 4.17 1.64
C LYS A 278 13.59 4.82 0.98
N THR A 279 13.39 4.58 -0.32
CA THR A 279 12.13 4.96 -0.96
C THR A 279 10.98 4.13 -0.38
N SER A 280 9.74 4.57 -0.57
CA SER A 280 8.55 3.76 -0.28
C SER A 280 8.62 2.36 -0.91
N GLY A 281 9.05 2.27 -2.18
CA GLY A 281 9.23 1.01 -2.90
C GLY A 281 10.33 0.12 -2.31
N GLU A 282 11.53 0.67 -2.10
CA GLU A 282 12.66 -0.03 -1.47
C GLU A 282 12.27 -0.53 -0.07
N SER A 283 11.58 0.31 0.70
CA SER A 283 11.14 -0.01 2.06
C SER A 283 10.19 -1.19 2.08
N PHE A 284 9.22 -1.23 1.17
CA PHE A 284 8.26 -2.32 1.09
C PHE A 284 8.88 -3.62 0.59
N TYR A 285 9.76 -3.53 -0.42
CA TYR A 285 10.55 -4.66 -0.88
C TYR A 285 11.42 -5.27 0.23
N ILE A 286 12.11 -4.42 1.00
CA ILE A 286 12.91 -4.86 2.15
C ILE A 286 12.00 -5.42 3.26
N ALA A 287 10.81 -4.84 3.48
CA ALA A 287 9.86 -5.32 4.48
C ALA A 287 9.45 -6.78 4.22
N LYS A 288 9.06 -7.12 2.99
CA LYS A 288 8.76 -8.52 2.61
C LYS A 288 9.96 -9.45 2.83
N ASN A 289 11.14 -9.03 2.40
CA ASN A 289 12.37 -9.82 2.54
C ASN A 289 12.79 -10.04 4.00
N LYS A 290 12.70 -9.00 4.84
CA LYS A 290 13.04 -9.08 6.26
C LYS A 290 11.96 -9.84 7.05
N PHE A 291 10.69 -9.69 6.68
CA PHE A 291 9.59 -10.49 7.23
C PHE A 291 9.89 -11.97 7.04
N PHE A 292 10.08 -12.40 5.78
CA PHE A 292 10.44 -13.79 5.45
C PHE A 292 11.62 -14.30 6.29
N LYS A 293 12.73 -13.55 6.31
CA LYS A 293 13.94 -13.94 7.07
C LYS A 293 13.68 -14.03 8.57
N THR A 294 12.84 -13.15 9.11
CA THR A 294 12.49 -13.13 10.53
C THR A 294 11.67 -14.36 10.88
N MET A 295 10.68 -14.72 10.07
CA MET A 295 9.84 -15.89 10.31
C MET A 295 10.65 -17.18 10.22
N ILE A 296 11.45 -17.36 9.16
CA ILE A 296 12.36 -18.52 9.06
C ILE A 296 13.31 -18.59 10.25
N LYS A 297 13.88 -17.47 10.70
CA LYS A 297 14.78 -17.45 11.85
C LYS A 297 14.08 -17.82 13.16
N ASN A 298 12.86 -17.33 13.38
CA ASN A 298 12.17 -17.48 14.65
C ASN A 298 11.51 -18.86 14.80
N GLN A 299 10.92 -19.40 13.73
CA GLN A 299 10.15 -20.65 13.79
C GLN A 299 10.62 -21.77 12.84
N GLY A 300 11.54 -21.47 11.90
CA GLY A 300 12.12 -22.46 10.99
C GLY A 300 11.32 -22.71 9.70
N PHE A 301 10.14 -22.13 9.57
CA PHE A 301 9.26 -22.28 8.40
C PHE A 301 8.34 -21.05 8.24
N LEU A 302 7.63 -20.95 7.12
CA LEU A 302 6.49 -20.03 6.98
C LEU A 302 5.20 -20.82 7.18
N ASP A 303 4.36 -20.39 8.12
CA ASP A 303 3.02 -20.94 8.26
C ASP A 303 2.06 -20.38 7.19
N GLU A 304 0.77 -20.65 7.32
CA GLU A 304 -0.23 -20.18 6.35
C GLU A 304 -0.43 -18.67 6.43
N ASP A 305 -0.45 -18.10 7.64
CA ASP A 305 -0.64 -16.67 7.89
C ASP A 305 0.56 -15.84 7.37
N ASP A 306 1.78 -16.37 7.54
CA ASP A 306 3.02 -15.81 6.98
C ASP A 306 2.98 -15.73 5.46
N LYS A 307 2.61 -16.85 4.82
CA LYS A 307 2.49 -16.93 3.36
C LYS A 307 1.42 -15.97 2.87
N LYS A 308 0.27 -15.92 3.56
CA LYS A 308 -0.81 -15.00 3.22
C LYS A 308 -0.34 -13.56 3.31
N THR A 309 0.35 -13.19 4.39
CA THR A 309 0.89 -11.85 4.62
C THR A 309 1.82 -11.40 3.50
N LEU A 310 2.76 -12.25 3.07
CA LEU A 310 3.69 -11.95 1.96
C LEU A 310 2.98 -11.74 0.62
N LEU A 311 1.86 -12.42 0.40
CA LEU A 311 1.06 -12.31 -0.83
C LEU A 311 0.12 -11.11 -0.81
N GLN A 312 -0.62 -10.89 0.27
CA GLN A 312 -1.76 -9.96 0.28
C GLN A 312 -1.39 -8.50 0.46
N PHE A 313 -0.23 -8.21 1.06
CA PHE A 313 0.21 -6.83 1.19
C PHE A 313 0.74 -6.33 -0.15
N VAL A 314 0.25 -5.16 -0.55
CA VAL A 314 0.62 -4.47 -1.81
C VAL A 314 0.98 -3.01 -1.54
N LEU A 315 1.68 -2.39 -2.49
CA LEU A 315 2.08 -0.98 -2.46
C LEU A 315 1.37 -0.22 -3.58
N TYR A 316 0.59 0.79 -3.22
CA TYR A 316 0.02 1.74 -4.15
C TYR A 316 0.73 3.09 -4.09
N GLY A 317 0.73 3.81 -5.20
CA GLY A 317 1.33 5.14 -5.33
C GLY A 317 2.79 5.12 -5.82
N ASP A 318 3.47 6.22 -5.56
CA ASP A 318 4.85 6.49 -5.99
C ASP A 318 5.84 5.63 -5.18
N PRO A 319 6.59 4.71 -5.81
CA PRO A 319 7.59 3.89 -5.13
C PRO A 319 8.92 4.62 -4.95
N THR A 320 9.08 5.84 -5.47
CA THR A 320 10.32 6.61 -5.47
C THR A 320 10.37 7.64 -4.35
N THR A 321 9.23 7.97 -3.73
CA THR A 321 9.13 8.91 -2.61
C THR A 321 10.08 8.53 -1.49
N ARG A 322 10.89 9.49 -1.03
CA ARG A 322 11.71 9.38 0.18
C ARG A 322 11.26 10.41 1.21
N LEU A 323 11.74 10.26 2.44
CA LEU A 323 11.71 11.37 3.40
C LEU A 323 12.79 12.38 3.01
N LYS A 324 12.38 13.61 2.67
CA LYS A 324 13.30 14.71 2.36
C LYS A 324 14.21 14.96 3.56
N GLU A 325 15.52 15.08 3.34
CA GLU A 325 16.54 15.23 4.39
C GLU A 325 16.23 16.38 5.36
N GLY A 326 15.52 16.02 6.44
CA GLY A 326 15.59 16.60 7.77
C GLY A 326 16.04 15.46 8.67
N LYS A 327 16.87 15.72 9.68
CA LYS A 327 17.32 14.64 10.57
C LYS A 327 16.08 14.05 11.26
N TRP A 328 15.58 12.91 10.78
CA TRP A 328 14.74 12.01 11.58
C TRP A 328 15.58 11.57 12.77
N LYS A 329 15.61 12.41 13.80
CA LYS A 329 16.29 12.10 15.04
C LYS A 329 15.40 11.07 15.71
N LYS A 330 15.86 9.81 15.77
CA LYS A 330 15.37 8.87 16.80
C LYS A 330 15.43 9.65 18.12
N ARG A 331 14.28 10.11 18.61
CA ARG A 331 14.21 10.79 19.90
C ARG A 331 14.49 9.68 20.92
N LYS A 332 15.63 9.78 21.60
CA LYS A 332 16.07 8.81 22.62
C LYS A 332 15.00 8.60 23.68
#